data_AF-A0A8S3ZGD5-F1
#
_entry.id   AF-A0A8S3ZGD5-F1
#
_cell.length_a   1.000
_cell.length_b   1.000
_cell.length_c   1.000
_cell.angle_alpha   90.00
_cell.angle_beta   90.00
_cell.angle_gamma   90.00
#
_symmetry.space_group_name_H-M   'P 1'
#
loop_
_entity.id
_entity.type
_entity.pdbx_description
1 polymer ?
#
loop_
_entity_poly.entity_id
_entity_poly.type
_entity_poly.pdbx_seq_one_letter_code
_entity_poly.pdbx_strand_id
1 'polypeptide(L)'
;MQYACTMAGTLVYMSPEILNGNEYKNKSDMWSLGCVLYELTALKRAFVTIASVISAKFSPVSSEYSQDLQDLITELLSVNPDERPSAGEVLSMGFVKGKNIDTNQGQSSLLKPISDLDFFLVGGRGNGRSATGNTILGLHRAFNESNDFKDKDCYISDVKWCKHGKLILKIIDAPCLLEGGSKLRNTAKAFVHCPRGFHALVYVLNFASPRLTEEDTHLIKVLKDSLGKDIFKNHGILVITHGECFDLYTNRREWMTFETWCQKQDSGLGDFIKECGNRVVLFHNLTPKKHEESVNKLISLAQEIGSLFTTDLFNSVPKQKVSRRGEDDVVPENILCRIDLCVNDLRKYIDSQRFSDYQNLKNSAASLVAEIDYCEKNSHLHQDENPNLQKIRSLISLLSGRDKLTVQRMQDTLFSLQAVQEPYRRISVKNPHTVSRCCIL
;
A
#
# COMPACT_ATOMS: atom_id res chain seq x y z
N MET A 1 -13.93 14.44 -26.69
CA MET A 1 -13.16 13.22 -26.36
C MET A 1 -11.90 13.27 -27.17
N GLN A 2 -10.73 13.33 -26.53
CA GLN A 2 -9.44 13.47 -27.19
C GLN A 2 -8.72 12.14 -27.02
N TYR A 3 -8.63 11.35 -28.10
CA TYR A 3 -7.92 10.07 -28.11
C TYR A 3 -6.41 10.33 -28.24
N ALA A 4 -5.61 9.62 -27.44
CA ALA A 4 -4.16 9.77 -27.39
C ALA A 4 -3.51 9.19 -28.67
N CYS A 5 -2.72 10.01 -29.37
CA CYS A 5 -1.95 9.64 -30.54
C CYS A 5 -0.47 9.48 -30.16
N THR A 6 -0.14 8.40 -29.43
CA THR A 6 1.26 8.05 -29.10
C THR A 6 1.50 6.59 -29.38
N MET A 7 2.31 6.29 -30.40
CA MET A 7 2.82 4.94 -30.69
C MET A 7 3.82 4.50 -29.62
N ALA A 8 3.33 4.02 -28.48
CA ALA A 8 4.13 3.36 -27.46
C ALA A 8 3.51 1.99 -27.14
N GLY A 9 4.09 0.93 -27.69
CA GLY A 9 3.69 -0.46 -27.47
C GLY A 9 4.65 -1.41 -28.17
N THR A 10 4.81 -2.64 -27.66
CA THR A 10 5.53 -3.69 -28.37
C THR A 10 4.73 -4.02 -29.63
N LEU A 11 5.21 -3.62 -30.81
CA LEU A 11 4.44 -3.55 -32.08
C LEU A 11 3.65 -4.84 -32.41
N VAL A 12 4.09 -6.00 -31.92
CA VAL A 12 3.46 -7.31 -32.19
C VAL A 12 2.18 -7.59 -31.38
N TYR A 13 1.84 -6.76 -30.39
CA TYR A 13 0.56 -6.84 -29.66
C TYR A 13 -0.46 -5.82 -30.16
N MET A 14 -0.06 -4.86 -31.00
CA MET A 14 -1.02 -3.94 -31.61
C MET A 14 -1.89 -4.68 -32.61
N SER A 15 -3.16 -4.28 -32.69
CA SER A 15 -4.10 -4.87 -33.63
C SER A 15 -3.85 -4.40 -35.07
N PRO A 16 -4.27 -5.17 -36.09
CA PRO A 16 -4.05 -4.84 -37.49
C PRO A 16 -4.61 -3.47 -37.88
N GLU A 17 -5.77 -3.09 -37.33
CA GLU A 17 -6.39 -1.81 -37.61
C GLU A 17 -5.56 -0.62 -37.08
N ILE A 18 -4.88 -0.79 -35.94
CA ILE A 18 -3.99 0.25 -35.37
C ILE A 18 -2.72 0.39 -36.20
N LEU A 19 -2.16 -0.73 -36.66
CA LEU A 19 -0.97 -0.72 -37.52
C LEU A 19 -1.26 -0.15 -38.91
N ASN A 20 -2.51 -0.21 -39.37
CA ASN A 20 -2.98 0.44 -40.59
C ASN A 20 -3.36 1.91 -40.40
N GLY A 21 -3.15 2.48 -39.21
CA GLY A 21 -3.39 3.90 -38.92
C GLY A 21 -4.83 4.25 -38.56
N ASN A 22 -5.69 3.28 -38.29
CA ASN A 22 -7.04 3.54 -37.78
C ASN A 22 -7.02 3.91 -36.29
N GLU A 23 -8.11 4.51 -35.82
CA GLU A 23 -8.28 4.88 -34.42
C GLU A 23 -8.41 3.66 -33.49
N TYR A 24 -7.82 3.78 -32.30
CA TYR A 24 -7.92 2.82 -31.22
C TYR A 24 -9.34 2.75 -30.63
N LYS A 25 -9.85 1.52 -30.45
CA LYS A 25 -11.19 1.24 -29.91
C LYS A 25 -11.16 -0.01 -29.02
N ASN A 26 -12.26 -0.28 -28.30
CA ASN A 26 -12.39 -1.42 -27.37
C ASN A 26 -12.05 -2.78 -27.98
N LYS A 27 -12.24 -2.99 -29.30
CA LYS A 27 -11.90 -4.25 -29.98
C LYS A 27 -10.40 -4.42 -30.21
N SER A 28 -9.61 -3.34 -30.14
CA SER A 28 -8.14 -3.38 -30.18
C SER A 28 -7.57 -3.97 -28.88
N ASP A 29 -8.27 -3.78 -27.75
CA ASP A 29 -7.95 -4.47 -26.49
C ASP A 29 -8.23 -5.97 -26.57
N MET A 30 -9.34 -6.36 -27.21
CA MET A 30 -9.68 -7.77 -27.38
C MET A 30 -8.63 -8.52 -28.21
N TRP A 31 -8.03 -7.88 -29.21
CA TRP A 31 -6.89 -8.43 -29.94
C TRP A 31 -5.67 -8.63 -29.04
N SER A 32 -5.35 -7.61 -28.23
CA SER A 32 -4.21 -7.67 -27.29
C SER A 32 -4.40 -8.80 -26.26
N LEU A 33 -5.64 -9.01 -25.79
CA LEU A 33 -6.01 -10.14 -24.96
C LEU A 33 -5.78 -11.48 -25.69
N GLY A 34 -6.16 -11.59 -26.96
CA GLY A 34 -5.88 -12.77 -27.78
C GLY A 34 -4.39 -13.08 -27.88
N CYS A 35 -3.54 -12.07 -28.07
CA CYS A 35 -2.08 -12.22 -28.09
C CYS A 35 -1.54 -12.76 -26.75
N VAL A 36 -2.05 -12.26 -25.62
CA VAL A 36 -1.65 -12.70 -24.28
C VAL A 36 -2.13 -14.13 -24.01
N LEU A 37 -3.39 -14.47 -24.31
CA LEU A 37 -3.92 -15.82 -24.13
C LEU A 37 -3.18 -16.85 -24.98
N TYR A 38 -2.85 -16.49 -26.22
CA TYR A 38 -2.00 -17.33 -27.06
C TYR A 38 -0.61 -17.52 -26.43
N GLU A 39 0.03 -16.46 -25.94
CA GLU A 39 1.36 -16.55 -25.34
C GLU A 39 1.37 -17.40 -24.06
N LEU A 40 0.31 -17.33 -23.26
CA LEU A 40 0.15 -18.18 -22.07
C LEU A 40 -0.01 -19.66 -22.42
N THR A 41 -0.69 -19.97 -23.53
CA THR A 41 -0.91 -21.37 -23.97
C THR A 41 0.25 -21.94 -24.76
N ALA A 42 0.99 -21.11 -25.51
CA ALA A 42 2.06 -21.55 -26.39
C ALA A 42 3.47 -21.29 -25.81
N LEU A 43 3.58 -20.54 -24.70
CA LEU A 43 4.83 -20.04 -24.09
C LEU A 43 5.75 -19.31 -25.09
N LYS A 44 5.17 -18.80 -26.17
CA LYS A 44 5.81 -18.06 -27.25
C LYS A 44 4.82 -17.05 -27.81
N ARG A 45 5.34 -15.95 -28.35
CA ARG A 45 4.50 -14.88 -28.93
C ARG A 45 3.64 -15.39 -30.08
N ALA A 46 2.43 -14.86 -30.18
CA ALA A 46 1.54 -15.09 -31.33
C ALA A 46 2.15 -14.60 -32.64
N PHE A 47 2.77 -13.42 -32.59
CA PHE A 47 3.37 -12.77 -33.74
C PHE A 47 4.78 -12.31 -33.44
N VAL A 48 5.66 -12.47 -34.42
CA VAL A 48 7.07 -12.04 -34.34
C VAL A 48 7.32 -10.83 -35.24
N THR A 49 6.50 -10.63 -36.27
CA THR A 49 6.63 -9.54 -37.24
C THR A 49 5.32 -8.78 -37.42
N ILE A 50 5.41 -7.52 -37.84
CA ILE A 50 4.24 -6.70 -38.21
C ILE A 50 3.44 -7.36 -39.34
N ALA A 51 4.12 -7.97 -40.32
CA ALA A 51 3.45 -8.68 -41.42
C ALA A 51 2.60 -9.86 -40.91
N SER A 52 3.07 -10.60 -39.91
CA SER A 52 2.28 -11.68 -39.28
C SER A 52 1.08 -11.16 -38.48
N VAL A 53 1.17 -9.96 -37.90
CA VAL A 53 0.03 -9.31 -37.24
C VAL A 53 -1.03 -8.91 -38.28
N ILE A 54 -0.62 -8.19 -39.34
CA ILE A 54 -1.54 -7.70 -40.39
C ILE A 54 -2.29 -8.86 -41.07
N SER A 55 -1.63 -10.01 -41.23
CA SER A 55 -2.22 -11.21 -41.83
C SER A 55 -2.86 -12.17 -40.83
N ALA A 56 -2.85 -11.86 -39.52
CA ALA A 56 -3.23 -12.77 -38.43
C ALA A 56 -2.66 -14.19 -38.57
N LYS A 57 -1.42 -14.31 -39.03
CA LYS A 57 -0.77 -15.60 -39.24
C LYS A 57 -0.01 -16.04 -37.98
N PHE A 58 -0.63 -16.90 -37.18
CA PHE A 58 -0.04 -17.54 -36.00
C PHE A 58 -0.13 -19.07 -36.09
N SER A 59 0.65 -19.79 -35.29
CA SER A 59 0.53 -21.26 -35.22
C SER A 59 -0.72 -21.64 -34.43
N PRO A 60 -1.44 -22.72 -34.76
CA PRO A 60 -2.55 -23.17 -33.93
C PRO A 60 -2.12 -23.45 -32.49
N VAL A 61 -3.02 -23.21 -31.54
CA VAL A 61 -2.84 -23.56 -30.13
C VAL A 61 -2.78 -25.10 -30.01
N SER A 62 -2.01 -25.61 -29.04
CA SER A 62 -1.89 -27.06 -28.81
C SER A 62 -3.25 -27.72 -28.60
N SER A 63 -3.46 -28.89 -29.20
CA SER A 63 -4.68 -29.70 -29.03
C SER A 63 -4.84 -30.26 -27.60
N GLU A 64 -3.87 -30.03 -26.72
CA GLU A 64 -3.96 -30.33 -25.29
C GLU A 64 -4.91 -29.39 -24.54
N TYR A 65 -5.20 -28.22 -25.10
CA TYR A 65 -6.15 -27.26 -24.54
C TYR A 65 -7.59 -27.53 -25.02
N SER A 66 -8.59 -27.08 -24.28
CA SER A 66 -10.00 -27.24 -24.66
C SER A 66 -10.30 -26.54 -25.99
N GLN A 67 -11.19 -27.14 -26.78
CA GLN A 67 -11.64 -26.55 -28.05
C GLN A 67 -12.18 -25.13 -27.83
N ASP A 68 -12.97 -24.93 -26.77
CA ASP A 68 -13.48 -23.63 -26.34
C ASP A 68 -12.39 -22.54 -26.19
N LEU A 69 -11.21 -22.90 -25.65
CA LEU A 69 -10.10 -21.95 -25.48
C LEU A 69 -9.38 -21.68 -26.81
N GLN A 70 -9.21 -22.73 -27.63
CA GLN A 70 -8.62 -22.61 -28.95
C GLN A 70 -9.49 -21.71 -29.85
N ASP A 71 -10.80 -21.89 -29.81
CA ASP A 71 -11.78 -21.11 -30.57
C ASP A 71 -11.77 -19.65 -30.10
N LEU A 72 -11.83 -19.40 -28.78
CA LEU A 72 -11.76 -18.05 -28.23
C LEU A 72 -10.49 -17.30 -28.65
N ILE A 73 -9.32 -17.94 -28.57
CA ILE A 73 -8.06 -17.32 -29.00
C ILE A 73 -8.10 -16.99 -30.49
N THR A 74 -8.66 -17.88 -31.31
CA THR A 74 -8.82 -17.69 -32.75
C THR A 74 -9.75 -16.51 -33.06
N GLU A 75 -10.90 -16.43 -32.38
CA GLU A 75 -11.87 -15.35 -32.53
C GLU A 75 -11.29 -13.99 -32.12
N LEU A 76 -10.57 -13.92 -30.99
CA LEU A 76 -9.91 -12.70 -30.51
C LEU A 76 -8.82 -12.21 -31.46
N LEU A 77 -8.14 -13.12 -32.15
CA LEU A 77 -7.09 -12.83 -33.13
C LEU A 77 -7.63 -12.66 -34.57
N SER A 78 -8.91 -12.32 -34.73
CA SER A 78 -9.51 -11.98 -36.03
C SER A 78 -9.03 -10.63 -36.55
N VAL A 79 -8.62 -10.55 -37.83
CA VAL A 79 -8.18 -9.28 -38.45
C VAL A 79 -9.30 -8.25 -38.44
N ASN A 80 -10.54 -8.66 -38.73
CA ASN A 80 -11.71 -7.80 -38.65
C ASN A 80 -12.11 -7.57 -37.17
N PRO A 81 -12.12 -6.33 -36.66
CA PRO A 81 -12.51 -6.05 -35.27
C PRO A 81 -13.94 -6.44 -34.91
N ASP A 82 -14.86 -6.45 -35.88
CA ASP A 82 -16.27 -6.76 -35.64
C ASP A 82 -16.51 -8.26 -35.37
N GLU A 83 -15.62 -9.13 -35.86
CA GLU A 83 -15.66 -10.58 -35.64
C GLU A 83 -15.09 -10.98 -34.25
N ARG A 84 -14.36 -10.08 -33.59
CA ARG A 84 -13.83 -10.36 -32.25
C ARG A 84 -14.97 -10.29 -31.25
N PRO A 85 -15.10 -11.20 -30.28
CA PRO A 85 -16.07 -11.03 -29.21
C PRO A 85 -15.72 -9.81 -28.35
N SER A 86 -16.73 -9.12 -27.83
CA SER A 86 -16.57 -8.09 -26.81
C SER A 86 -16.25 -8.71 -25.44
N ALA A 87 -15.71 -7.92 -24.52
CA ALA A 87 -15.44 -8.38 -23.15
C ALA A 87 -16.69 -8.95 -22.46
N GLY A 88 -17.87 -8.37 -22.69
CA GLY A 88 -19.13 -8.87 -22.14
C GLY A 88 -19.57 -10.22 -22.72
N GLU A 89 -19.29 -10.46 -24.00
CA GLU A 89 -19.56 -11.73 -24.68
C GLU A 89 -18.61 -12.82 -24.19
N VAL A 90 -17.31 -12.52 -24.06
CA VAL A 90 -16.31 -13.46 -23.49
C VAL A 90 -16.67 -13.85 -22.05
N LEU A 91 -17.01 -12.88 -21.20
CA LEU A 91 -17.47 -13.14 -19.82
C LEU A 91 -18.79 -13.93 -19.78
N SER A 92 -19.53 -13.96 -20.90
CA SER A 92 -20.78 -14.68 -21.00
C SER A 92 -20.65 -16.14 -21.40
N MET A 93 -19.48 -16.57 -21.87
CA MET A 93 -19.22 -17.94 -22.35
C MET A 93 -19.26 -18.96 -21.20
N GLY A 94 -19.85 -20.13 -21.45
CA GLY A 94 -20.12 -21.14 -20.42
C GLY A 94 -18.87 -21.70 -19.72
N PHE A 95 -17.76 -21.86 -20.46
CA PHE A 95 -16.48 -22.33 -19.91
C PHE A 95 -15.74 -21.24 -19.12
N VAL A 96 -15.99 -19.96 -19.43
CA VAL A 96 -15.50 -18.81 -18.65
C VAL A 96 -16.34 -18.66 -17.36
N LYS A 97 -17.65 -18.96 -17.45
CA LYS A 97 -18.62 -18.96 -16.34
C LYS A 97 -18.60 -20.22 -15.46
N GLY A 98 -17.59 -21.09 -15.58
CA GLY A 98 -17.57 -22.48 -15.09
C GLY A 98 -18.47 -22.82 -13.89
N LYS A 99 -19.11 -24.01 -13.94
CA LYS A 99 -19.93 -24.64 -12.87
C LYS A 99 -19.54 -24.11 -11.50
N ASN A 100 -20.51 -23.60 -10.73
CA ASN A 100 -20.37 -23.21 -9.32
C ASN A 100 -19.50 -24.24 -8.57
N ILE A 101 -18.18 -24.06 -8.62
CA ILE A 101 -17.26 -24.49 -7.59
C ILE A 101 -17.75 -23.68 -6.43
N ASP A 102 -18.30 -24.33 -5.41
CA ASP A 102 -18.72 -23.71 -4.17
C ASP A 102 -17.76 -22.56 -3.84
N THR A 103 -18.23 -21.34 -4.12
CA THR A 103 -17.41 -20.11 -4.18
C THR A 103 -16.96 -19.67 -2.79
N ASN A 104 -17.11 -20.54 -1.79
CA ASN A 104 -16.64 -20.36 -0.43
C ASN A 104 -15.21 -20.89 -0.20
N GLN A 105 -14.57 -21.60 -1.13
CA GLN A 105 -13.17 -22.01 -0.99
C GLN A 105 -12.42 -22.00 -2.33
N GLY A 106 -12.01 -20.83 -2.82
CA GLY A 106 -11.07 -20.78 -3.95
C GLY A 106 -10.90 -19.45 -4.68
N GLN A 107 -11.91 -18.56 -4.67
CA GLN A 107 -11.83 -17.24 -5.32
C GLN A 107 -11.97 -16.04 -4.37
N SER A 108 -11.97 -16.25 -3.05
CA SER A 108 -11.98 -15.16 -2.06
C SER A 108 -10.59 -14.74 -1.55
N SER A 109 -9.51 -15.47 -1.85
CA SER A 109 -8.19 -15.21 -1.22
C SER A 109 -7.27 -14.27 -2.00
N LEU A 110 -7.47 -14.07 -3.31
CA LEU A 110 -6.59 -13.23 -4.13
C LEU A 110 -6.99 -11.76 -4.24
N LEU A 111 -8.19 -11.38 -3.76
CA LEU A 111 -8.64 -9.97 -3.70
C LEU A 111 -9.36 -9.63 -2.40
N LYS A 112 -9.18 -10.40 -1.32
CA LYS A 112 -9.51 -9.86 0.00
C LYS A 112 -8.63 -8.63 0.25
N PRO A 113 -9.19 -7.50 0.70
CA PRO A 113 -8.38 -6.40 1.21
C PRO A 113 -7.35 -6.95 2.18
N ILE A 114 -6.07 -6.65 1.96
CA ILE A 114 -4.98 -7.06 2.85
C ILE A 114 -5.20 -6.45 4.24
N SER A 115 -5.77 -5.24 4.26
CA SER A 115 -6.20 -4.49 5.42
C SER A 115 -7.69 -4.14 5.33
N ASP A 116 -8.36 -4.15 6.47
CA ASP A 116 -9.75 -3.70 6.61
C ASP A 116 -9.85 -2.17 6.65
N LEU A 117 -8.84 -1.49 7.20
CA LEU A 117 -8.78 -0.02 7.29
C LEU A 117 -7.38 0.48 6.94
N ASP A 118 -7.35 1.58 6.18
CA ASP A 118 -6.13 2.20 5.65
C ASP A 118 -6.08 3.66 6.12
N PHE A 119 -5.07 3.99 6.93
CA PHE A 119 -4.86 5.30 7.52
C PHE A 119 -3.66 5.98 6.87
N PHE A 120 -3.90 7.13 6.25
CA PHE A 120 -2.85 7.94 5.63
C PHE A 120 -2.52 9.14 6.51
N LEU A 121 -1.38 9.11 7.21
CA LEU A 121 -0.99 10.12 8.19
C LEU A 121 -0.30 11.32 7.52
N VAL A 122 -0.83 12.53 7.75
CA VAL A 122 -0.29 13.81 7.24
C VAL A 122 -0.28 14.89 8.31
N GLY A 123 0.51 15.95 8.11
CA GLY A 123 0.63 17.08 9.04
C GLY A 123 2.06 17.62 9.14
N GLY A 124 2.25 18.69 9.90
CA GLY A 124 3.53 19.36 10.08
C GLY A 124 4.61 18.51 10.80
N ARG A 125 5.86 18.99 10.74
CA ARG A 125 6.99 18.43 11.49
C ARG A 125 6.74 18.63 12.99
N GLY A 126 7.07 17.64 13.82
CA GLY A 126 6.91 17.75 15.27
C GLY A 126 5.47 17.62 15.80
N ASN A 127 4.46 17.48 14.92
CA ASN A 127 3.07 17.25 15.36
C ASN A 127 2.82 15.83 15.91
N GLY A 128 3.81 14.93 15.82
CA GLY A 128 3.71 13.58 16.38
C GLY A 128 3.05 12.56 15.44
N ARG A 129 3.22 12.68 14.12
CA ARG A 129 2.68 11.75 13.12
C ARG A 129 3.19 10.32 13.29
N SER A 130 4.50 10.15 13.27
CA SER A 130 5.15 8.85 13.46
C SER A 130 4.85 8.26 14.84
N ALA A 131 4.81 9.10 15.89
CA ALA A 131 4.39 8.68 17.23
C ALA A 131 2.92 8.20 17.27
N THR A 132 2.03 8.89 16.58
CA THR A 132 0.62 8.47 16.42
C THR A 132 0.54 7.13 15.70
N GLY A 133 1.30 6.95 14.60
CA GLY A 133 1.40 5.68 13.89
C GLY A 133 1.89 4.54 14.80
N ASN A 134 2.93 4.79 15.60
CA ASN A 134 3.45 3.85 16.59
C ASN A 134 2.41 3.45 17.65
N THR A 135 1.64 4.43 18.15
CA THR A 135 0.51 4.18 19.05
C THR A 135 -0.58 3.32 18.39
N ILE A 136 -0.96 3.59 17.13
CA ILE A 136 -1.93 2.78 16.38
C ILE A 136 -1.43 1.34 16.18
N LEU A 137 -0.14 1.19 15.89
CA LEU A 137 0.47 -0.13 15.70
C LEU A 137 0.61 -0.91 17.01
N GLY A 138 0.55 -0.24 18.16
CA GLY A 138 0.87 -0.82 19.47
C GLY A 138 2.35 -1.17 19.61
N LEU A 139 3.22 -0.46 18.88
CA LEU A 139 4.66 -0.74 18.80
C LEU A 139 5.46 0.53 19.04
N HIS A 140 6.39 0.47 19.98
CA HIS A 140 7.41 1.51 20.10
C HIS A 140 8.38 1.42 18.91
N ARG A 141 8.62 2.56 18.24
CA ARG A 141 9.60 2.77 17.17
C ARG A 141 9.37 1.96 15.88
N ALA A 142 8.11 1.68 15.52
CA ALA A 142 7.83 1.09 14.21
C ALA A 142 8.06 2.09 13.06
N PHE A 143 7.75 3.36 13.30
CA PHE A 143 8.16 4.52 12.53
C PHE A 143 9.21 5.32 13.31
N ASN A 144 10.10 6.00 12.59
CA ASN A 144 11.18 6.77 13.18
C ASN A 144 10.66 8.08 13.81
N GLU A 145 10.79 8.19 15.13
CA GLU A 145 10.46 9.39 15.92
C GLU A 145 11.71 10.28 16.11
N SER A 146 12.43 10.60 15.01
CA SER A 146 13.68 11.37 15.12
C SER A 146 13.43 12.70 15.83
N ASN A 147 14.11 12.89 16.97
CA ASN A 147 14.13 14.14 17.74
C ASN A 147 15.24 15.10 17.25
N ASP A 148 16.02 14.71 16.23
CA ASP A 148 17.12 15.52 15.74
C ASP A 148 16.62 16.61 14.79
N PHE A 149 16.63 17.85 15.29
CA PHE A 149 16.39 19.07 14.50
C PHE A 149 17.33 19.23 13.29
N LYS A 150 18.41 18.44 13.24
CA LYS A 150 19.43 18.47 12.17
C LYS A 150 19.17 17.47 11.06
N ASP A 151 18.20 16.56 11.23
CA ASP A 151 17.94 15.52 10.27
C ASP A 151 17.19 16.11 9.06
N LYS A 152 17.99 16.46 8.05
CA LYS A 152 17.56 16.91 6.71
C LYS A 152 17.16 15.73 5.83
N ASP A 153 17.19 14.52 6.36
CA ASP A 153 16.95 13.34 5.54
C ASP A 153 15.48 13.25 5.16
N CYS A 154 15.31 13.32 3.84
CA CYS A 154 14.10 13.09 3.09
C CYS A 154 13.59 11.68 3.41
N TYR A 155 12.89 11.51 4.53
CA TYR A 155 12.35 10.22 4.89
C TYR A 155 11.35 9.78 3.82
N ILE A 156 11.53 8.55 3.36
CA ILE A 156 10.62 7.89 2.42
C ILE A 156 9.38 7.50 3.23
N SER A 157 8.19 7.61 2.63
CA SER A 157 6.97 7.11 3.26
C SER A 157 7.13 5.66 3.67
N ASP A 158 6.79 5.34 4.92
CA ASP A 158 6.84 3.97 5.44
C ASP A 158 5.42 3.44 5.65
N VAL A 159 5.28 2.12 5.54
CA VAL A 159 3.99 1.43 5.59
C VAL A 159 4.12 0.24 6.51
N LYS A 160 3.18 0.14 7.44
CA LYS A 160 3.13 -0.95 8.42
C LYS A 160 1.72 -1.49 8.57
N TRP A 161 1.63 -2.76 8.95
CA TRP A 161 0.37 -3.41 9.29
C TRP A 161 0.33 -3.84 10.75
N CYS A 162 -0.85 -3.75 11.36
CA CYS A 162 -1.11 -4.35 12.67
C CYS A 162 -2.50 -4.99 12.72
N LYS A 163 -2.71 -5.83 13.74
CA LYS A 163 -4.01 -6.40 14.06
C LYS A 163 -4.59 -5.72 15.30
N HIS A 164 -5.81 -5.21 15.17
CA HIS A 164 -6.58 -4.65 16.27
C HIS A 164 -7.94 -5.36 16.37
N GLY A 165 -8.09 -6.21 17.39
CA GLY A 165 -9.23 -7.13 17.46
C GLY A 165 -9.28 -8.09 16.27
N LYS A 166 -10.35 -7.99 15.46
CA LYS A 166 -10.50 -8.76 14.22
C LYS A 166 -10.02 -8.01 12.97
N LEU A 167 -9.71 -6.72 13.10
CA LEU A 167 -9.36 -5.86 11.99
C LEU A 167 -7.85 -5.90 11.72
N ILE A 168 -7.48 -5.86 10.45
CA ILE A 168 -6.13 -5.57 9.99
C ILE A 168 -6.08 -4.10 9.59
N LEU A 169 -5.20 -3.33 10.23
CA LEU A 169 -5.01 -1.91 9.95
C LEU A 169 -3.73 -1.74 9.16
N LYS A 170 -3.77 -0.88 8.14
CA LYS A 170 -2.61 -0.40 7.40
C LYS A 170 -2.38 1.06 7.71
N ILE A 171 -1.16 1.39 8.12
CA ILE A 171 -0.75 2.74 8.49
C ILE A 171 0.32 3.19 7.49
N ILE A 172 0.06 4.30 6.81
CA ILE A 172 1.02 4.97 5.92
C ILE A 172 1.49 6.24 6.62
N ASP A 173 2.77 6.28 7.02
CA ASP A 173 3.42 7.50 7.51
C ASP A 173 4.08 8.22 6.34
N ALA A 174 3.46 9.31 5.86
CA ALA A 174 3.93 10.06 4.70
C ALA A 174 4.93 11.16 5.13
N PRO A 175 5.97 11.48 4.33
CA PRO A 175 6.89 12.60 4.56
C PRO A 175 6.23 13.92 4.93
N CYS A 176 6.91 14.73 5.76
CA CYS A 176 6.53 16.14 5.91
C CYS A 176 6.69 16.80 4.54
N LEU A 177 5.63 17.44 4.05
CA LEU A 177 5.50 17.92 2.68
C LEU A 177 6.36 19.16 2.35
N LEU A 178 7.08 19.70 3.33
CA LEU A 178 7.55 21.07 3.27
C LEU A 178 9.04 21.19 3.54
N GLU A 179 9.88 20.79 2.58
CA GLU A 179 11.17 21.46 2.32
C GLU A 179 11.47 21.47 0.81
N GLY A 180 11.41 22.65 0.19
CA GLY A 180 11.98 22.96 -1.14
C GLY A 180 11.20 22.52 -2.39
N GLY A 181 10.61 23.50 -3.10
CA GLY A 181 10.33 23.53 -4.56
C GLY A 181 9.53 22.42 -5.28
N SER A 182 9.50 21.19 -4.78
CA SER A 182 9.03 19.98 -5.45
C SER A 182 7.80 19.37 -4.74
N LYS A 183 6.86 20.26 -4.41
CA LYS A 183 5.76 20.11 -3.43
C LYS A 183 4.74 18.98 -3.68
N LEU A 184 4.66 18.40 -4.87
CA LEU A 184 3.79 17.24 -5.16
C LEU A 184 4.54 15.90 -5.14
N ARG A 185 5.86 15.90 -5.29
CA ARG A 185 6.62 14.68 -5.60
C ARG A 185 6.70 13.73 -4.41
N ASN A 186 6.79 14.25 -3.19
CA ASN A 186 6.94 13.42 -1.99
C ASN A 186 5.60 12.81 -1.53
N THR A 187 4.48 13.52 -1.66
CA THR A 187 3.14 12.96 -1.39
C THR A 187 2.71 12.00 -2.49
N ALA A 188 3.01 12.32 -3.76
CA ALA A 188 2.79 11.39 -4.86
C ALA A 188 3.58 10.09 -4.67
N LYS A 189 4.82 10.14 -4.15
CA LYS A 189 5.57 8.93 -3.75
C LYS A 189 4.85 8.15 -2.65
N ALA A 190 4.28 8.84 -1.65
CA ALA A 190 3.52 8.20 -0.59
C ALA A 190 2.24 7.51 -1.12
N PHE A 191 1.62 8.06 -2.17
CA PHE A 191 0.44 7.46 -2.81
C PHE A 191 0.74 6.16 -3.57
N VAL A 192 1.99 5.90 -3.96
CA VAL A 192 2.39 4.59 -4.52
C VAL A 192 2.12 3.45 -3.53
N HIS A 193 2.06 3.76 -2.24
CA HIS A 193 1.72 2.78 -1.20
C HIS A 193 0.22 2.56 -1.04
N CYS A 194 -0.63 3.30 -1.75
CA CYS A 194 -2.09 3.21 -1.67
C CYS A 194 -2.70 2.92 -3.05
N PRO A 195 -2.33 1.82 -3.74
CA PRO A 195 -2.84 1.53 -5.09
C PRO A 195 -4.36 1.35 -5.13
N ARG A 196 -4.96 0.94 -4.01
CA ARG A 196 -6.42 0.79 -3.82
C ARG A 196 -7.07 2.02 -3.18
N GLY A 197 -6.28 3.04 -2.85
CA GLY A 197 -6.72 4.15 -2.02
C GLY A 197 -6.56 3.94 -0.52
N PHE A 198 -7.24 4.76 0.26
CA PHE A 198 -7.22 4.73 1.73
C PHE A 198 -8.60 5.10 2.31
N HIS A 199 -8.88 4.70 3.55
CA HIS A 199 -10.17 4.98 4.19
C HIS A 199 -10.19 6.35 4.86
N ALA A 200 -9.12 6.69 5.59
CA ALA A 200 -9.01 7.92 6.35
C ALA A 200 -7.73 8.69 6.02
N LEU A 201 -7.89 9.96 5.66
CA LEU A 201 -6.81 10.95 5.64
C LEU A 201 -6.69 11.55 7.04
N VAL A 202 -5.69 11.12 7.80
CA VAL A 202 -5.51 11.52 9.19
C VAL A 202 -4.58 12.72 9.25
N TYR A 203 -5.13 13.89 9.55
CA TYR A 203 -4.34 15.10 9.76
C TYR A 203 -3.93 15.21 11.23
N VAL A 204 -2.64 15.28 11.50
CA VAL A 204 -2.09 15.28 12.87
C VAL A 204 -1.64 16.68 13.26
N LEU A 205 -2.20 17.18 14.36
CA LEU A 205 -1.84 18.45 14.99
C LEU A 205 -1.35 18.20 16.43
N ASN A 206 -0.60 19.16 16.96
CA ASN A 206 -0.13 19.16 18.33
C ASN A 206 -1.03 20.03 19.21
N PHE A 207 -1.56 19.50 20.32
CA PHE A 207 -2.35 20.29 21.29
C PHE A 207 -1.56 21.47 21.89
N ALA A 208 -0.24 21.33 22.10
CA ALA A 208 0.59 22.38 22.67
C ALA A 208 0.72 23.61 21.75
N SER A 209 0.47 23.44 20.44
CA SER A 209 0.35 24.53 19.47
C SER A 209 -0.86 24.25 18.58
N PRO A 210 -2.09 24.42 19.10
CA PRO A 210 -3.30 23.93 18.44
C PRO A 210 -3.70 24.79 17.23
N ARG A 211 -2.99 25.89 16.98
CA ARG A 211 -3.28 26.77 15.85
C ARG A 211 -2.75 26.14 14.57
N LEU A 212 -3.54 26.23 13.51
CA LEU A 212 -3.06 25.96 12.16
C LEU A 212 -2.00 27.00 11.82
N THR A 213 -0.78 26.53 11.57
CA THR A 213 0.31 27.39 11.11
C THR A 213 0.09 27.78 9.64
N GLU A 214 0.88 28.73 9.13
CA GLU A 214 0.90 29.02 7.69
C GLU A 214 1.31 27.78 6.87
N GLU A 215 2.19 26.96 7.43
CA GLU A 215 2.63 25.68 6.86
C GLU A 215 1.46 24.70 6.75
N ASP A 216 0.67 24.54 7.83
CA ASP A 216 -0.51 23.69 7.83
C ASP A 216 -1.54 24.16 6.79
N THR A 217 -1.80 25.46 6.75
CA THR A 217 -2.74 26.06 5.80
C THR A 217 -2.30 25.80 4.36
N HIS A 218 -1.01 25.92 4.08
CA HIS A 218 -0.46 25.61 2.76
C HIS A 218 -0.58 24.12 2.43
N LEU A 219 -0.28 23.23 3.37
CA LEU A 219 -0.39 21.78 3.20
C LEU A 219 -1.84 21.35 2.93
N ILE A 220 -2.79 21.82 3.73
CA ILE A 220 -4.22 21.55 3.56
C ILE A 220 -4.67 21.97 2.16
N LYS A 221 -4.23 23.15 1.68
CA LYS A 221 -4.52 23.61 0.33
C LYS A 221 -3.96 22.68 -0.74
N VAL A 222 -2.69 22.28 -0.65
CA VAL A 222 -2.06 21.36 -1.62
C VAL A 222 -2.77 20.01 -1.65
N LEU A 223 -3.18 19.48 -0.50
CA LEU A 223 -3.93 18.22 -0.42
C LEU A 223 -5.31 18.34 -1.07
N LYS A 224 -6.04 19.44 -0.88
CA LYS A 224 -7.32 19.71 -1.55
C LYS A 224 -7.17 19.87 -3.05
N ASP A 225 -6.14 20.59 -3.49
CA ASP A 225 -5.86 20.81 -4.92
C ASP A 225 -5.48 19.49 -5.61
N SER A 226 -4.83 18.57 -4.90
CA SER A 226 -4.38 17.29 -5.45
C SER A 226 -5.44 16.19 -5.37
N LEU A 227 -6.09 16.03 -4.21
CA LEU A 227 -7.01 14.91 -3.92
C LEU A 227 -8.49 15.27 -4.09
N GLY A 228 -8.79 16.55 -4.35
CA GLY A 228 -10.15 17.06 -4.47
C GLY A 228 -10.56 17.91 -3.26
N LYS A 229 -11.38 18.94 -3.53
CA LYS A 229 -11.75 19.96 -2.54
C LYS A 229 -12.46 19.40 -1.31
N ASP A 230 -13.23 18.32 -1.47
CA ASP A 230 -14.00 17.67 -0.41
C ASP A 230 -13.24 16.54 0.30
N ILE A 231 -11.93 16.36 0.07
CA ILE A 231 -11.16 15.24 0.66
C ILE A 231 -11.28 15.20 2.19
N PHE A 232 -11.15 16.36 2.86
CA PHE A 232 -11.26 16.44 4.32
C PHE A 232 -12.70 16.27 4.81
N LYS A 233 -13.66 16.73 4.02
CA LYS A 233 -15.09 16.55 4.30
C LYS A 233 -15.51 15.09 4.23
N ASN A 234 -15.00 14.33 3.26
CA ASN A 234 -15.43 12.96 3.04
C ASN A 234 -14.56 11.96 3.82
N HIS A 235 -13.24 12.17 3.89
CA HIS A 235 -12.29 11.20 4.44
C HIS A 235 -11.36 11.78 5.52
N GLY A 236 -11.48 13.05 5.89
CA GLY A 236 -10.61 13.70 6.86
C GLY A 236 -10.95 13.34 8.31
N ILE A 237 -9.96 12.89 9.07
CA ILE A 237 -10.02 12.77 10.54
C ILE A 237 -8.90 13.61 11.13
N LEU A 238 -9.21 14.41 12.14
CA LEU A 238 -8.22 15.21 12.84
C LEU A 238 -7.73 14.46 14.09
N VAL A 239 -6.43 14.20 14.18
CA VAL A 239 -5.77 13.73 15.40
C VAL A 239 -5.11 14.91 16.08
N ILE A 240 -5.46 15.14 17.34
CA ILE A 240 -4.76 16.08 18.22
C ILE A 240 -3.85 15.25 19.13
N THR A 241 -2.54 15.42 19.03
CA THR A 241 -1.55 14.74 19.89
C THR A 241 -1.27 15.56 21.15
N HIS A 242 -0.41 15.02 22.02
CA HIS A 242 -0.09 15.62 23.32
C HIS A 242 -1.33 15.70 24.24
N GLY A 243 -2.14 14.64 24.26
CA GLY A 243 -3.27 14.50 25.18
C GLY A 243 -2.87 14.64 26.65
N GLU A 244 -1.63 14.27 27.01
CA GLU A 244 -1.07 14.51 28.33
C GLU A 244 -1.03 16.01 28.68
N CYS A 245 -0.73 16.88 27.72
CA CYS A 245 -0.80 18.32 27.90
C CYS A 245 -2.24 18.81 28.03
N PHE A 246 -3.18 18.19 27.31
CA PHE A 246 -4.61 18.47 27.46
C PHE A 246 -5.12 18.11 28.85
N ASP A 247 -4.78 16.92 29.37
CA ASP A 247 -5.11 16.49 30.73
C ASP A 247 -4.59 17.48 31.77
N LEU A 248 -3.34 17.94 31.63
CA LEU A 248 -2.76 18.95 32.52
C LEU A 248 -3.49 20.30 32.44
N TYR A 249 -3.98 20.66 31.26
CA TYR A 249 -4.78 21.86 31.04
C TYR A 249 -6.17 21.76 31.68
N THR A 250 -6.82 20.61 31.59
CA THR A 250 -8.19 20.38 32.12
C THR A 250 -8.21 19.99 33.59
N ASN A 251 -7.14 19.45 34.16
CA ASN A 251 -7.02 19.22 35.61
C ASN A 251 -7.12 20.53 36.43
N ARG A 252 -6.94 21.69 35.79
CA ARG A 252 -7.19 23.01 36.42
C ARG A 252 -8.62 23.54 36.17
N ARG A 253 -9.45 22.81 35.43
CA ARG A 253 -10.77 23.19 34.89
C ARG A 253 -11.67 21.93 34.77
N GLU A 254 -12.16 21.42 35.90
CA GLU A 254 -12.88 20.12 36.02
C GLU A 254 -14.05 19.91 35.04
N TRP A 255 -14.68 20.97 34.54
CA TRP A 255 -15.80 20.94 33.60
C TRP A 255 -15.46 20.88 32.10
N MET A 256 -14.18 20.84 31.69
CA MET A 256 -13.81 20.91 30.27
C MET A 256 -13.49 19.53 29.69
N THR A 257 -14.40 18.99 28.85
CA THR A 257 -14.11 17.79 28.04
C THR A 257 -13.39 18.16 26.73
N PHE A 258 -12.81 17.17 26.06
CA PHE A 258 -12.15 17.38 24.78
C PHE A 258 -13.12 17.84 23.69
N GLU A 259 -14.31 17.25 23.63
CA GLU A 259 -15.38 17.65 22.71
C GLU A 259 -15.81 19.11 22.96
N THR A 260 -15.96 19.48 24.22
CA THR A 260 -16.29 20.86 24.62
C THR A 260 -15.18 21.83 24.22
N TRP A 261 -13.91 21.42 24.35
CA TRP A 261 -12.77 22.20 23.89
C TRP A 261 -12.80 22.38 22.36
N CYS A 262 -13.07 21.32 21.59
CA CYS A 262 -13.21 21.40 20.13
C CYS A 262 -14.32 22.36 19.70
N GLN A 263 -15.49 22.30 20.36
CA GLN A 263 -16.64 23.18 20.07
C GLN A 263 -16.35 24.66 20.34
N LYS A 264 -15.44 24.95 21.26
CA LYS A 264 -15.03 26.33 21.61
C LYS A 264 -13.99 26.91 20.66
N GLN A 265 -13.41 26.13 19.75
CA GLN A 265 -12.45 26.66 18.80
C GLN A 265 -13.15 27.54 17.76
N ASP A 266 -12.68 28.77 17.60
CA ASP A 266 -13.16 29.74 16.64
C ASP A 266 -12.09 30.04 15.59
N SER A 267 -12.51 30.25 14.34
CA SER A 267 -11.65 30.54 13.18
C SER A 267 -10.55 29.50 12.90
N GLY A 268 -10.18 29.31 11.63
CA GLY A 268 -9.03 28.48 11.26
C GLY A 268 -9.16 27.01 11.69
N LEU A 269 -8.69 26.66 12.90
CA LEU A 269 -8.87 25.32 13.49
C LEU A 269 -10.36 24.97 13.64
N GLY A 270 -11.20 25.88 14.16
CA GLY A 270 -12.62 25.60 14.36
C GLY A 270 -13.35 25.31 13.05
N ASP A 271 -12.99 26.03 11.99
CA ASP A 271 -13.55 25.82 10.65
C ASP A 271 -13.06 24.50 10.04
N PHE A 272 -11.79 24.14 10.26
CA PHE A 272 -11.23 22.88 9.79
C PHE A 272 -11.81 21.67 10.52
N ILE A 273 -12.08 21.77 11.83
CA ILE A 273 -12.80 20.74 12.60
C ILE A 273 -14.20 20.51 12.00
N LYS A 274 -14.92 21.59 11.70
CA LYS A 274 -16.25 21.52 11.08
C LYS A 274 -16.18 20.93 9.67
N GLU A 275 -15.18 21.31 8.89
CA GLU A 275 -14.96 20.75 7.55
C GLU A 275 -14.75 19.24 7.62
N CYS A 276 -13.98 18.75 8.58
CA CYS A 276 -13.81 17.31 8.85
C CYS A 276 -15.05 16.65 9.49
N GLY A 277 -16.20 17.30 9.55
CA GLY A 277 -17.43 16.75 10.10
C GLY A 277 -17.37 16.49 11.61
N ASN A 278 -16.55 17.24 12.36
CA ASN A 278 -16.25 17.03 13.77
C ASN A 278 -15.60 15.67 14.09
N ARG A 279 -15.01 15.00 13.09
CA ARG A 279 -14.24 13.77 13.29
C ARG A 279 -12.87 14.14 13.86
N VAL A 280 -12.82 14.29 15.19
CA VAL A 280 -11.60 14.64 15.93
C VAL A 280 -11.35 13.61 17.03
N VAL A 281 -10.08 13.27 17.25
CA VAL A 281 -9.67 12.35 18.32
C VAL A 281 -8.41 12.87 19.01
N LEU A 282 -8.37 12.74 20.34
CA LEU A 282 -7.23 13.11 21.17
C LEU A 282 -6.33 11.88 21.40
N PHE A 283 -5.03 12.02 21.13
CA PHE A 283 -4.05 10.95 21.28
C PHE A 283 -3.07 11.21 22.42
N HIS A 284 -2.91 10.19 23.26
CA HIS A 284 -1.97 10.18 24.40
C HIS A 284 -0.80 9.25 24.10
N ASN A 285 0.07 9.69 23.18
CA ASN A 285 1.15 8.83 22.65
C ASN A 285 2.13 8.37 23.75
N LEU A 286 2.25 9.10 24.86
CA LEU A 286 3.15 8.79 25.99
C LEU A 286 2.46 8.01 27.11
N THR A 287 1.15 7.75 27.01
CA THR A 287 0.35 7.12 28.08
C THR A 287 -0.25 5.79 27.63
N PRO A 288 0.46 4.65 27.79
CA PRO A 288 0.03 3.34 27.29
C PRO A 288 -1.40 2.92 27.67
N LYS A 289 -1.84 3.26 28.89
CA LYS A 289 -3.19 2.93 29.38
C LYS A 289 -4.32 3.60 28.59
N LYS A 290 -4.02 4.69 27.86
CA LYS A 290 -4.98 5.45 27.04
C LYS A 290 -4.86 5.16 25.54
N HIS A 291 -3.89 4.34 25.13
CA HIS A 291 -3.67 3.99 23.72
C HIS A 291 -4.90 3.30 23.13
N GLU A 292 -5.43 2.30 23.82
CA GLU A 292 -6.58 1.52 23.33
C GLU A 292 -7.82 2.39 23.11
N GLU A 293 -8.11 3.31 24.04
CA GLU A 293 -9.22 4.27 23.91
C GLU A 293 -9.05 5.17 22.67
N SER A 294 -7.85 5.75 22.51
CA SER A 294 -7.53 6.65 21.40
C SER A 294 -7.65 5.94 20.05
N VAL A 295 -7.12 4.71 19.96
CA VAL A 295 -7.14 3.89 18.75
C VAL A 295 -8.55 3.41 18.41
N ASN A 296 -9.32 2.94 19.42
CA ASN A 296 -10.72 2.54 19.22
C ASN A 296 -11.57 3.69 18.67
N LYS A 297 -11.38 4.91 19.18
CA LYS A 297 -12.09 6.10 18.70
C LYS A 297 -11.69 6.45 17.26
N LEU A 298 -10.40 6.37 16.91
CA LEU A 298 -9.95 6.58 15.53
C LEU A 298 -10.57 5.55 14.57
N ILE A 299 -10.59 4.28 14.97
CA ILE A 299 -11.18 3.18 14.18
C ILE A 299 -12.66 3.40 13.96
N SER A 300 -13.42 3.78 15.00
CA SER A 300 -14.86 4.02 14.87
C SER A 300 -15.15 5.14 13.86
N LEU A 301 -14.38 6.24 13.92
CA LEU A 301 -14.52 7.36 13.00
C LEU A 301 -14.19 6.96 11.55
N ALA A 302 -13.20 6.09 11.35
CA ALA A 302 -12.87 5.56 10.02
C ALA A 302 -13.94 4.59 9.49
N GLN A 303 -14.54 3.77 10.36
CA GLN A 303 -15.64 2.89 10.01
C GLN A 303 -16.91 3.68 9.65
N GLU A 304 -17.16 4.81 10.32
CA GLU A 304 -18.26 5.74 9.98
C GLU A 304 -18.08 6.36 8.59
N ILE A 305 -16.85 6.61 8.14
CA ILE A 305 -16.56 7.04 6.76
C ILE A 305 -16.92 5.93 5.76
N GLY A 306 -16.59 4.68 6.09
CA GLY A 306 -17.04 3.44 5.43
C GLY A 306 -16.57 3.21 3.98
N SER A 307 -16.20 4.26 3.26
CA SER A 307 -15.78 4.23 1.86
C SER A 307 -14.28 4.45 1.71
N LEU A 308 -13.69 3.80 0.71
CA LEU A 308 -12.32 4.06 0.27
C LEU A 308 -12.29 5.32 -0.59
N PHE A 309 -11.38 6.23 -0.28
CA PHE A 309 -11.01 7.29 -1.20
C PHE A 309 -10.16 6.71 -2.33
N THR A 310 -10.56 6.92 -3.59
CA THR A 310 -9.80 6.50 -4.78
C THR A 310 -9.65 7.66 -5.75
N THR A 311 -8.51 7.77 -6.40
CA THR A 311 -8.25 8.76 -7.46
C THR A 311 -7.32 8.17 -8.51
N ASP A 312 -7.42 8.65 -9.75
CA ASP A 312 -6.54 8.25 -10.85
C ASP A 312 -5.06 8.54 -10.54
N LEU A 313 -4.79 9.48 -9.62
CA LEU A 313 -3.44 9.78 -9.13
C LEU A 313 -2.75 8.56 -8.51
N PHE A 314 -3.49 7.61 -7.94
CA PHE A 314 -2.92 6.39 -7.36
C PHE A 314 -2.38 5.45 -8.44
N ASN A 315 -2.96 5.52 -9.64
CA ASN A 315 -2.57 4.71 -10.79
C ASN A 315 -1.58 5.45 -11.71
N SER A 316 -1.57 6.79 -11.68
CA SER A 316 -0.80 7.63 -12.59
C SER A 316 0.63 7.92 -12.13
N VAL A 317 1.04 7.54 -10.92
CA VAL A 317 2.44 7.63 -10.51
C VAL A 317 3.20 6.53 -11.26
N PRO A 318 4.13 6.87 -12.19
CA PRO A 318 4.98 5.86 -12.79
C PRO A 318 5.71 5.17 -11.64
N LYS A 319 5.49 3.86 -11.47
CA LYS A 319 6.43 3.01 -10.74
C LYS A 319 7.78 3.37 -11.32
N GLN A 320 8.61 4.10 -10.56
CA GLN A 320 9.77 4.78 -11.13
C GLN A 320 10.54 3.78 -11.99
N LYS A 321 10.99 4.23 -13.18
CA LYS A 321 11.98 3.54 -14.01
C LYS A 321 13.23 3.27 -13.17
N VAL A 322 13.19 2.22 -12.36
CA VAL A 322 14.36 1.55 -11.79
C VAL A 322 15.00 0.89 -13.00
N SER A 323 16.07 1.51 -13.46
CA SER A 323 16.97 1.10 -14.54
C SER A 323 16.88 -0.39 -14.93
N ARG A 324 16.12 -0.74 -15.99
CA ARG A 324 16.26 -1.90 -16.92
C ARG A 324 16.87 -3.23 -16.40
N ARG A 325 16.76 -3.52 -15.11
CA ARG A 325 17.08 -4.76 -14.40
C ARG A 325 16.09 -4.80 -13.23
N GLY A 326 15.21 -5.80 -13.24
CA GLY A 326 14.32 -6.13 -12.12
C GLY A 326 13.06 -5.27 -12.02
N GLU A 327 12.14 -5.36 -12.99
CA GLU A 327 10.74 -4.97 -12.77
C GLU A 327 10.00 -5.97 -11.85
N ASP A 328 10.63 -7.11 -11.53
CA ASP A 328 10.06 -8.25 -10.83
C ASP A 328 10.50 -8.42 -9.35
N ASP A 329 11.39 -7.57 -8.83
CA ASP A 329 12.05 -7.79 -7.52
C ASP A 329 11.35 -7.11 -6.31
N VAL A 330 10.07 -6.74 -6.42
CA VAL A 330 9.33 -6.08 -5.32
C VAL A 330 8.52 -7.12 -4.55
N VAL A 331 8.84 -7.31 -3.25
CA VAL A 331 8.08 -8.18 -2.35
C VAL A 331 6.58 -7.80 -2.40
N PRO A 332 5.68 -8.75 -2.73
CA PRO A 332 4.24 -8.54 -2.73
C PRO A 332 3.70 -7.97 -1.40
N GLU A 333 2.71 -7.07 -1.49
CA GLU A 333 2.16 -6.36 -0.33
C GLU A 333 1.52 -7.29 0.71
N ASN A 334 0.92 -8.40 0.28
CA ASN A 334 0.38 -9.44 1.16
C ASN A 334 1.48 -10.08 2.02
N ILE A 335 2.66 -10.32 1.45
CA ILE A 335 3.79 -10.88 2.18
C ILE A 335 4.32 -9.86 3.19
N LEU A 336 4.44 -8.58 2.80
CA LEU A 336 4.84 -7.51 3.71
C LEU A 336 3.89 -7.37 4.90
N CYS A 337 2.58 -7.41 4.65
CA CYS A 337 1.57 -7.42 5.71
C CYS A 337 1.75 -8.61 6.65
N ARG A 338 1.88 -9.83 6.11
CA ARG A 338 2.06 -11.04 6.92
C ARG A 338 3.35 -11.02 7.73
N ILE A 339 4.43 -10.43 7.19
CA ILE A 339 5.67 -10.21 7.92
C ILE A 339 5.42 -9.32 9.13
N ASP A 340 4.82 -8.14 8.94
CA ASP A 340 4.57 -7.22 10.05
C ASP A 340 3.64 -7.83 11.10
N LEU A 341 2.58 -8.53 10.69
CA LEU A 341 1.70 -9.25 11.61
C LEU A 341 2.46 -10.32 12.42
N CYS A 342 3.32 -11.11 11.77
CA CYS A 342 4.13 -12.13 12.43
C CYS A 342 5.15 -11.53 13.41
N VAL A 343 5.81 -10.42 13.04
CA VAL A 343 6.76 -9.71 13.91
C VAL A 343 6.04 -9.16 15.14
N ASN A 344 4.84 -8.63 14.96
CA ASN A 344 4.02 -8.10 16.06
C ASN A 344 3.58 -9.18 17.03
N ASP A 345 3.13 -10.33 16.52
CA ASP A 345 2.73 -11.47 17.33
C ASP A 345 3.94 -12.09 18.07
N LEU A 346 5.10 -12.17 17.43
CA LEU A 346 6.35 -12.59 18.07
C LEU A 346 6.71 -11.69 19.24
N ARG A 347 6.59 -10.37 19.08
CA ARG A 347 6.88 -9.40 20.14
C ARG A 347 5.94 -9.58 21.33
N LYS A 348 4.64 -9.70 21.08
CA LYS A 348 3.63 -9.97 22.12
C LYS A 348 3.94 -11.27 22.87
N TYR A 349 4.39 -12.31 22.17
CA TYR A 349 4.80 -13.56 22.79
C TYR A 349 6.05 -13.38 23.68
N ILE A 350 7.08 -12.68 23.20
CA ILE A 350 8.30 -12.40 23.97
C ILE A 350 7.97 -11.61 25.25
N ASP A 351 7.09 -10.61 25.15
CA ASP A 351 6.73 -9.74 26.27
C ASP A 351 5.82 -10.46 27.29
N SER A 352 4.93 -11.35 26.84
CA SER A 352 3.94 -12.02 27.70
C SER A 352 4.36 -13.41 28.21
N GLN A 353 5.29 -14.08 27.52
CA GLN A 353 5.75 -15.46 27.76
C GLN A 353 4.63 -16.51 27.84
N ARG A 354 3.50 -16.32 27.16
CA ARG A 354 2.34 -17.24 27.21
C ARG A 354 2.41 -18.39 26.20
N PHE A 355 2.15 -19.62 26.65
CA PHE A 355 2.26 -20.84 25.85
C PHE A 355 1.17 -20.98 24.75
N SER A 356 -0.03 -20.44 24.95
CA SER A 356 -1.11 -20.49 23.94
C SER A 356 -0.75 -19.75 22.65
N ASP A 357 -0.01 -18.65 22.79
CA ASP A 357 0.33 -17.75 21.69
C ASP A 357 1.47 -18.34 20.85
N TYR A 358 2.28 -19.20 21.45
CA TYR A 358 3.41 -19.89 20.83
C TYR A 358 3.01 -20.79 19.65
N GLN A 359 2.00 -21.65 19.79
CA GLN A 359 1.63 -22.60 18.74
C GLN A 359 1.04 -21.89 17.51
N ASN A 360 0.20 -20.89 17.75
CA ASN A 360 -0.39 -20.07 16.69
C ASN A 360 0.68 -19.27 15.96
N LEU A 361 1.63 -18.68 16.71
CA LEU A 361 2.76 -17.97 16.15
C LEU A 361 3.65 -18.89 15.32
N LYS A 362 4.00 -20.08 15.84
CA LYS A 362 4.83 -21.07 15.13
C LYS A 362 4.20 -21.51 13.82
N ASN A 363 2.90 -21.78 13.81
CA ASN A 363 2.16 -22.17 12.59
C ASN A 363 2.10 -21.02 11.58
N SER A 364 1.82 -19.80 12.04
CA SER A 364 1.76 -18.61 11.19
C SER A 364 3.12 -18.28 10.56
N ALA A 365 4.18 -18.39 11.36
CA ALA A 365 5.57 -18.22 10.95
C ALA A 365 6.00 -19.27 9.91
N ALA A 366 5.72 -20.55 10.15
CA ALA A 366 6.06 -21.62 9.21
C ALA A 366 5.34 -21.44 7.85
N SER A 367 4.06 -21.06 7.88
CA SER A 367 3.30 -20.74 6.68
C SER A 367 3.85 -19.53 5.92
N LEU A 368 4.34 -18.50 6.64
CA LEU A 368 4.95 -17.33 6.03
C LEU A 368 6.27 -17.67 5.32
N VAL A 369 7.12 -18.51 5.95
CA VAL A 369 8.37 -18.99 5.33
C VAL A 369 8.08 -19.76 4.05
N ALA A 370 7.09 -20.66 4.07
CA ALA A 370 6.73 -21.42 2.87
C ALA A 370 6.25 -20.53 1.70
N GLU A 371 5.52 -19.44 1.99
CA GLU A 371 5.09 -18.48 0.96
C GLU A 371 6.28 -17.66 0.42
N ILE A 372 7.19 -17.22 1.30
CA ILE A 372 8.44 -16.55 0.89
C ILE A 372 9.27 -17.48 0.00
N ASP A 373 9.47 -18.73 0.41
CA ASP A 373 10.22 -19.74 -0.35
C ASP A 373 9.59 -20.01 -1.72
N TYR A 374 8.25 -20.02 -1.79
CA TYR A 374 7.52 -20.16 -3.05
C TYR A 374 7.76 -18.97 -3.98
N CYS A 375 7.74 -17.73 -3.46
CA CYS A 375 8.00 -16.53 -4.25
C CYS A 375 9.47 -16.43 -4.73
N GLU A 376 10.43 -16.86 -3.92
CA GLU A 376 11.83 -16.93 -4.31
C GLU A 376 12.07 -17.98 -5.41
N LYS A 377 11.41 -19.15 -5.35
CA LYS A 377 11.57 -20.23 -6.34
C LYS A 377 10.97 -19.89 -7.70
N ASN A 378 9.90 -19.11 -7.75
CA ASN A 378 9.16 -18.80 -8.97
C ASN A 378 9.55 -17.46 -9.64
N SER A 379 10.76 -16.95 -9.34
CA SER A 379 11.41 -15.81 -10.02
C SER A 379 10.80 -14.42 -9.81
N HIS A 380 10.54 -14.02 -8.55
CA HIS A 380 10.28 -12.61 -8.17
C HIS A 380 11.11 -12.10 -6.97
N LEU A 381 11.99 -12.93 -6.40
CA LEU A 381 12.88 -12.56 -5.28
C LEU A 381 14.20 -13.31 -5.41
N HIS A 382 15.33 -12.60 -5.48
CA HIS A 382 16.67 -13.22 -5.39
C HIS A 382 16.91 -13.81 -3.98
N GLN A 383 17.17 -15.12 -3.90
CA GLN A 383 17.36 -15.92 -2.67
C GLN A 383 18.39 -15.36 -1.68
N ASP A 384 19.31 -14.49 -2.13
CA ASP A 384 20.51 -14.09 -1.39
C ASP A 384 20.59 -12.60 -1.01
N GLU A 385 19.62 -11.73 -1.35
CA GLU A 385 19.82 -10.28 -1.22
C GLU A 385 18.91 -9.53 -0.22
N ASN A 386 17.92 -10.18 0.43
CA ASN A 386 17.10 -9.49 1.45
C ASN A 386 17.51 -9.87 2.89
N PRO A 387 18.35 -9.05 3.58
CA PRO A 387 18.82 -9.34 4.93
C PRO A 387 17.68 -9.39 5.96
N ASN A 388 16.54 -8.73 5.71
CA ASN A 388 15.40 -8.77 6.61
C ASN A 388 14.65 -10.12 6.50
N LEU A 389 14.53 -10.71 5.30
CA LEU A 389 13.96 -12.06 5.14
C LEU A 389 14.83 -13.13 5.81
N GLN A 390 16.16 -13.01 5.69
CA GLN A 390 17.11 -13.87 6.40
C GLN A 390 16.98 -13.76 7.92
N LYS A 391 16.85 -12.54 8.46
CA LYS A 391 16.59 -12.31 9.88
C LYS A 391 15.25 -12.90 10.34
N ILE A 392 14.19 -12.82 9.52
CA ILE A 392 12.90 -13.44 9.82
C ILE A 392 13.03 -14.97 9.85
N ARG A 393 13.71 -15.59 8.88
CA ARG A 393 14.03 -17.03 8.90
C ARG A 393 14.79 -17.43 10.17
N SER A 394 15.78 -16.61 10.55
CA SER A 394 16.55 -16.80 11.78
C SER A 394 15.65 -16.78 13.02
N LEU A 395 14.79 -15.76 13.16
CA LEU A 395 13.81 -15.65 14.25
C LEU A 395 12.89 -16.87 14.33
N ILE A 396 12.42 -17.34 13.18
CA ILE A 396 11.52 -18.48 13.09
C ILE A 396 12.23 -19.78 13.44
N SER A 397 13.51 -19.95 13.10
CA SER A 397 14.29 -21.11 13.55
C SER A 397 14.50 -21.09 15.06
N LEU A 398 14.77 -19.90 15.63
CA LEU A 398 14.91 -19.69 17.07
C LEU A 398 13.61 -19.99 17.83
N LEU A 399 12.42 -19.83 17.21
CA LEU A 399 11.12 -20.14 17.83
C LEU A 399 11.02 -21.57 18.35
N SER A 400 11.92 -22.49 17.98
CA SER A 400 11.97 -23.83 18.56
C SER A 400 12.53 -23.89 20.00
N GLY A 401 13.36 -22.93 20.42
CA GLY A 401 14.00 -22.90 21.74
C GLY A 401 13.23 -22.08 22.78
N ARG A 402 13.34 -22.48 24.06
CA ARG A 402 12.65 -21.84 25.21
C ARG A 402 13.58 -21.38 26.33
N ASP A 403 14.88 -21.58 26.16
CA ASP A 403 15.85 -21.14 27.13
C ASP A 403 16.05 -19.62 27.07
N LYS A 404 16.52 -19.06 28.19
CA LYS A 404 16.72 -17.61 28.35
C LYS A 404 17.66 -17.02 27.29
N LEU A 405 18.64 -17.78 26.82
CA LEU A 405 19.59 -17.35 25.80
C LEU A 405 18.92 -17.27 24.42
N THR A 406 18.03 -18.21 24.09
CA THR A 406 17.23 -18.18 22.86
C THR A 406 16.28 -16.99 22.84
N VAL A 407 15.58 -16.70 23.95
CA VAL A 407 14.70 -15.51 24.05
C VAL A 407 15.50 -14.23 23.87
N GLN A 408 16.70 -14.14 24.47
CA GLN A 408 17.59 -12.99 24.29
C GLN A 408 18.01 -12.82 22.82
N ARG A 409 18.41 -13.90 22.13
CA ARG A 409 18.76 -13.87 20.70
C ARG A 409 17.60 -13.42 19.82
N MET A 410 16.37 -13.81 20.16
CA MET A 410 15.17 -13.32 19.46
C MET A 410 14.99 -11.83 19.64
N GLN A 411 15.14 -11.32 20.87
CA GLN A 411 15.04 -9.89 21.17
C GLN A 411 16.09 -9.09 20.40
N ASP A 412 17.34 -9.54 20.39
CA ASP A 412 18.43 -8.89 19.67
C ASP A 412 18.18 -8.87 18.16
N THR A 413 17.68 -9.98 17.60
CA THR A 413 17.37 -10.08 16.16
C THR A 413 16.18 -9.19 15.79
N LEU A 414 15.14 -9.12 16.62
CA LEU A 414 13.98 -8.25 16.43
C LEU A 414 14.37 -6.78 16.51
N PHE A 415 15.23 -6.41 17.46
CA PHE A 415 15.80 -5.06 17.54
C PHE A 415 16.60 -4.72 16.27
N SER A 416 17.38 -5.67 15.74
CA SER A 416 18.13 -5.48 14.49
C SER A 416 17.25 -5.36 13.24
N LEU A 417 16.04 -5.93 13.24
CA LEU A 417 15.06 -5.74 12.16
C LEU A 417 14.47 -4.33 12.17
N GLN A 418 14.34 -3.73 13.36
CA GLN A 418 13.83 -2.37 13.55
C GLN A 418 14.90 -1.29 13.31
N ALA A 419 16.16 -1.59 13.64
CA ALA A 419 17.28 -0.65 13.47
C ALA A 419 17.72 -0.51 12.01
N VAL A 420 17.37 -1.47 11.13
CA VAL A 420 17.63 -1.35 9.70
C VAL A 420 16.58 -0.44 9.08
N GLN A 421 16.99 0.81 8.81
CA GLN A 421 16.24 1.84 8.09
C GLN A 421 15.95 1.49 6.62
N GLU A 422 16.23 0.25 6.18
CA GLU A 422 15.97 -0.19 4.81
C GLU A 422 14.53 -0.76 4.74
N PRO A 423 13.65 -0.14 3.94
CA PRO A 423 12.32 -0.70 3.71
C PRO A 423 12.45 -2.10 3.11
N TYR A 424 11.54 -3.00 3.47
CA TYR A 424 11.46 -4.35 2.87
C TYR A 424 11.41 -4.33 1.33
N ARG A 425 11.08 -3.17 0.73
CA ARG A 425 10.96 -2.92 -0.72
C ARG A 425 12.25 -2.50 -1.45
N ARG A 426 13.44 -2.45 -0.84
CA ARG A 426 14.63 -1.99 -1.58
C ARG A 426 15.36 -3.12 -2.32
N ILE A 427 15.27 -3.06 -3.65
CA ILE A 427 16.29 -3.62 -4.56
C ILE A 427 17.56 -2.79 -4.34
N SER A 428 18.70 -3.46 -4.12
CA SER A 428 19.96 -2.76 -3.89
C SER A 428 20.29 -1.86 -5.09
N VAL A 429 20.41 -0.54 -4.86
CA VAL A 429 21.06 0.34 -5.84
C VAL A 429 22.50 0.48 -5.37
N LYS A 430 23.38 -0.38 -5.90
CA LYS A 430 24.83 -0.25 -5.75
C LYS A 430 25.34 0.99 -6.51
N ASN A 431 25.11 2.19 -5.97
CA ASN A 431 26.02 3.35 -5.99
C ASN A 431 25.31 4.64 -5.52
N PRO A 432 25.71 5.23 -4.38
CA PRO A 432 25.17 6.52 -3.93
C PRO A 432 25.71 7.75 -4.70
N HIS A 433 26.66 7.58 -5.63
CA HIS A 433 27.36 8.71 -6.26
C HIS A 433 26.94 9.09 -7.70
N THR A 434 25.96 8.43 -8.32
CA THR A 434 25.65 8.67 -9.75
C THR A 434 24.35 9.42 -10.04
N VAL A 435 23.58 9.86 -9.03
CA VAL A 435 22.29 10.52 -9.28
C VAL A 435 22.42 12.02 -9.61
N SER A 436 23.58 12.64 -9.43
CA SER A 436 23.73 14.10 -9.54
C SER A 436 23.91 14.68 -10.94
N ARG A 437 23.71 13.96 -12.07
CA ARG A 437 24.01 14.54 -13.40
C ARG A 437 23.03 14.34 -14.55
N CYS A 438 21.93 13.59 -14.39
CA CYS A 438 20.95 13.45 -15.47
C CYS A 438 19.58 13.93 -15.01
N CYS A 439 19.37 15.25 -14.93
CA CYS A 439 18.07 15.94 -15.00
C CYS A 439 18.30 17.46 -14.83
N ILE A 440 19.13 18.05 -15.70
CA ILE A 440 18.94 19.45 -16.10
C ILE A 440 18.53 19.36 -17.56
N LEU A 441 17.22 19.49 -17.80
CA LEU A 441 16.56 20.13 -18.94
C LEU A 441 15.05 20.01 -18.74
#